data_AF-A0A7L0HH17-F1
#
_entry.id   AF-A0A7L0HH17-F1
#
_cell.length_a   1.000
_cell.length_b   1.000
_cell.length_c   1.000
_cell.angle_alpha   90.00
_cell.angle_beta   90.00
_cell.angle_gamma   90.00
#
_symmetry.space_group_name_H-M   'P 1'
#
loop_
_entity.id
_entity.type
_entity.pdbx_description
1 polymer ?
#
loop_
_entity_poly.entity_id
_entity_poly.type
_entity_poly.pdbx_seq_one_letter_code
_entity_poly.pdbx_strand_id
1 'polypeptide(L)'
;METLPQALAAFLRPRGVEVRCQAPLRRLRRHPDGRWQLTLPNGTVMADHVISALPAAALAEVLPDEAEPLARELRSIPAVSVAVVNLQYQGVTLPVTGFGHLVPSSEDASLLGIVYDSVAFPQHDGAGADSVRLTVMLGGAWFGQSFGDPASVSPSRLLERAQAAVRDQ
;
A
#
# COMPACT_ATOMS: atom_id res chain seq x y z
N MET A 1 1.09 -2.62 12.31
CA MET A 1 2.24 -3.32 11.69
C MET A 1 3.45 -2.43 11.43
N GLU A 2 3.44 -1.14 11.77
CA GLU A 2 4.57 -0.22 11.52
C GLU A 2 5.82 -0.51 12.38
N THR A 3 5.66 -1.22 13.50
CA THR A 3 6.74 -1.48 14.46
C THR A 3 7.93 -2.23 13.84
N LEU A 4 7.68 -3.19 12.94
CA LEU A 4 8.76 -3.96 12.29
C LEU A 4 9.67 -3.09 11.41
N PRO A 5 9.17 -2.33 10.42
CA PRO A 5 10.03 -1.44 9.63
C PRO A 5 10.70 -0.35 10.47
N GLN A 6 10.05 0.15 11.53
CA GLN A 6 10.68 1.07 12.48
C GLN A 6 11.86 0.42 13.21
N ALA A 7 11.69 -0.82 13.69
CA ALA A 7 12.76 -1.59 14.34
C ALA A 7 13.93 -1.88 13.40
N LEU A 8 13.65 -2.20 12.12
CA LEU A 8 14.69 -2.35 11.09
C LEU A 8 15.47 -1.05 10.89
N ALA A 9 14.80 0.09 10.77
CA ALA A 9 15.47 1.39 10.63
C ALA A 9 16.33 1.70 11.87
N ALA A 10 15.82 1.44 13.07
CA ALA A 10 16.55 1.62 14.33
C ALA A 10 17.76 0.67 14.45
N PHE A 11 17.65 -0.55 13.91
CA PHE A 11 18.75 -1.52 13.89
C PHE A 11 19.87 -1.11 12.91
N LEU A 12 19.51 -0.56 11.74
CA LEU A 12 20.45 -0.27 10.65
C LEU A 12 21.22 1.04 10.85
N ARG A 13 20.56 2.11 11.32
CA ARG A 13 21.19 3.44 11.44
C ARG A 13 22.48 3.47 12.28
N PRO A 14 22.54 2.87 13.49
CA PRO A 14 23.77 2.86 14.30
C PRO A 14 24.90 2.04 13.67
N ARG A 15 24.61 1.21 12.67
CA ARG A 15 25.58 0.38 11.94
C ARG A 15 26.14 1.08 10.70
N GLY A 16 25.90 2.39 10.56
CA GLY A 16 26.42 3.21 9.46
C GLY A 16 25.59 3.14 8.17
N VAL A 17 24.41 2.52 8.20
CA VAL A 17 23.51 2.52 7.04
C VAL A 17 22.81 3.87 6.95
N GLU A 18 23.00 4.55 5.82
CA GLU A 18 22.33 5.80 5.53
C GLU A 18 20.91 5.54 5.00
N VAL A 19 19.90 6.06 5.70
CA VAL A 19 18.49 5.95 5.30
C VAL A 19 17.97 7.33 4.93
N ARG A 20 17.78 7.57 3.62
CA ARG A 20 17.26 8.83 3.09
C ARG A 20 15.76 8.71 2.79
N CYS A 21 14.93 9.34 3.63
CA CYS A 21 13.50 9.50 3.38
C CYS A 21 13.24 10.73 2.49
N GLN A 22 12.07 10.80 1.85
CA GLN A 22 11.69 11.92 0.95
C GLN A 22 12.72 12.17 -0.17
N ALA A 23 13.44 11.12 -0.57
CA ALA A 23 14.47 11.17 -1.61
C ALA A 23 14.09 10.25 -2.79
N PRO A 24 13.00 10.56 -3.53
CA PRO A 24 12.58 9.74 -4.66
C PRO A 24 13.66 9.71 -5.75
N LEU A 25 14.00 8.51 -6.22
CA LEU A 25 14.88 8.35 -7.37
C LEU A 25 14.23 8.98 -8.60
N ARG A 26 14.94 9.88 -9.28
CA ARG A 26 14.48 10.53 -10.52
C ARG A 26 15.05 9.88 -11.76
N ARG A 27 16.28 9.38 -11.67
CA ARG A 27 16.96 8.74 -12.79
C ARG A 27 18.08 7.84 -12.32
N LEU A 28 18.27 6.74 -13.02
CA LEU A 28 19.41 5.86 -12.92
C LEU A 28 20.21 5.92 -14.22
N ARG A 29 21.54 6.00 -14.12
CA ARG A 29 22.45 5.93 -15.28
C ARG A 29 23.70 5.16 -14.95
N ARG A 30 24.32 4.57 -15.98
CA ARG A 30 25.70 4.12 -15.87
C ARG A 30 26.65 5.30 -16.05
N HIS A 31 27.58 5.46 -15.13
CA HIS A 31 28.61 6.49 -15.20
C HIS A 31 29.85 5.96 -15.97
N PRO A 32 30.65 6.81 -16.65
CA PRO A 32 31.80 6.38 -17.44
C PRO A 32 32.88 5.59 -16.67
N ASP A 33 32.96 5.77 -15.34
CA ASP A 33 33.86 4.99 -14.47
C ASP A 33 33.36 3.57 -14.17
N GLY A 34 32.22 3.17 -14.74
CA GLY A 34 31.62 1.86 -14.56
C GLY A 34 30.71 1.72 -13.35
N ARG A 35 30.51 2.76 -12.54
CA ARG A 35 29.55 2.76 -11.42
C ARG A 35 28.15 3.20 -11.85
N TRP A 36 27.17 3.02 -10.98
CA TRP A 36 25.84 3.58 -11.11
C TRP A 36 25.79 4.99 -10.53
N GLN A 37 25.08 5.87 -11.22
CA GLN A 37 24.74 7.20 -10.76
C GLN A 37 23.21 7.29 -10.56
N LEU A 38 22.81 7.62 -9.34
CA LEU A 38 21.44 7.82 -8.94
C LEU A 38 21.17 9.31 -8.79
N THR A 39 20.22 9.85 -9.55
CA THR A 39 19.78 11.25 -9.43
C THR A 39 18.62 11.36 -8.47
N LEU A 40 18.80 12.15 -7.41
CA LEU A 40 17.81 12.48 -6.39
C LEU A 40 17.46 13.97 -6.49
N PRO A 41 16.39 14.46 -5.83
CA PRO A 41 16.03 15.89 -5.88
C PRO A 41 17.12 16.82 -5.33
N ASN A 42 17.93 16.34 -4.39
CA ASN A 42 18.93 17.13 -3.67
C ASN A 42 20.38 16.77 -4.06
N GLY A 43 20.60 15.99 -5.11
CA GLY A 43 21.95 15.66 -5.57
C GLY A 43 22.05 14.30 -6.25
N THR A 44 23.27 13.77 -6.30
CA THR A 44 23.56 12.46 -6.89
C THR A 44 24.24 11.54 -5.89
N VAL A 45 24.02 10.23 -6.07
CA VAL A 45 24.69 9.17 -5.32
C VAL A 45 25.38 8.24 -6.30
N MET A 46 26.64 7.92 -6.03
CA MET A 46 27.40 6.93 -6.79
C MET A 46 27.39 5.60 -6.05
N ALA A 47 27.17 4.50 -6.77
CA ALA A 47 27.15 3.16 -6.18
C ALA A 47 27.73 2.12 -7.16
N ASP A 48 28.47 1.14 -6.64
CA ASP A 48 28.97 0.04 -7.47
C ASP A 48 27.83 -0.92 -7.88
N HIS A 49 26.85 -1.10 -6.98
CA HIS A 49 25.68 -1.93 -7.19
C HIS A 49 24.40 -1.23 -6.74
N VAL A 50 23.29 -1.57 -7.40
CA VAL A 50 21.95 -1.07 -7.08
C VAL A 50 21.01 -2.26 -6.90
N ILE A 51 20.33 -2.31 -5.75
CA ILE A 51 19.23 -3.23 -5.48
C ILE A 51 17.94 -2.42 -5.55
N SER A 52 17.08 -2.73 -6.53
CA SER A 52 15.77 -2.09 -6.61
C SER A 52 14.75 -2.85 -5.77
N ALA A 53 14.10 -2.13 -4.87
CA ALA A 53 12.90 -2.58 -4.15
C ALA A 53 11.67 -1.70 -4.52
N LEU A 54 11.75 -0.97 -5.64
CA LEU A 54 10.65 -0.16 -6.14
C LEU A 54 9.57 -1.04 -6.79
N PRO A 55 8.30 -0.59 -6.82
CA PRO A 55 7.31 -1.17 -7.72
C PRO A 55 7.82 -1.20 -9.17
N ALA A 56 7.46 -2.24 -9.92
CA ALA A 56 7.98 -2.46 -11.27
C ALA A 56 7.77 -1.25 -12.20
N ALA A 57 6.54 -0.70 -12.21
CA ALA A 57 6.23 0.51 -12.98
C ALA A 57 7.10 1.70 -12.58
N ALA A 58 7.33 1.93 -11.28
CA ALA A 58 8.17 3.03 -10.80
C ALA A 58 9.65 2.84 -11.18
N LEU A 59 10.16 1.60 -11.18
CA LEU A 59 11.51 1.31 -11.66
C LEU A 59 11.63 1.60 -13.16
N ALA A 60 10.64 1.21 -13.96
CA ALA A 60 10.65 1.42 -15.41
C ALA A 60 10.80 2.91 -15.79
N GLU A 61 10.22 3.81 -15.01
CA GLU A 61 10.27 5.26 -15.26
C GLU A 61 11.62 5.92 -14.94
N VAL A 62 12.48 5.26 -14.16
CA VAL A 62 13.78 5.83 -13.77
C VAL A 62 14.96 5.15 -14.46
N LEU A 63 14.72 4.04 -15.18
CA LEU A 63 15.75 3.36 -15.96
C LEU A 63 16.29 4.26 -17.08
N PRO A 64 17.56 4.06 -17.50
CA PRO A 64 18.08 4.77 -18.65
C PRO A 64 17.47 4.27 -19.96
N ASP A 65 17.50 5.11 -21.00
CA ASP A 65 16.89 4.82 -22.30
C ASP A 65 17.49 3.56 -22.95
N GLU A 66 18.78 3.28 -22.73
CA GLU A 66 19.41 2.03 -23.19
C GLU A 66 18.82 0.74 -22.57
N ALA A 67 18.10 0.85 -21.46
CA ALA A 67 17.43 -0.26 -20.78
C ALA A 67 15.93 -0.37 -21.14
N GLU A 68 15.48 0.29 -22.22
CA GLU A 68 14.08 0.27 -22.66
C GLU A 68 13.49 -1.15 -22.84
N PRO A 69 14.21 -2.18 -23.34
CA PRO A 69 13.68 -3.53 -23.36
C PRO A 69 13.25 -4.03 -21.96
N LEU A 70 14.06 -3.76 -20.93
CA LEU A 70 13.73 -4.09 -19.54
C LEU A 70 12.59 -3.22 -19.00
N ALA A 71 12.62 -1.92 -19.29
CA ALA A 71 11.54 -1.00 -18.87
C ALA A 71 10.18 -1.45 -19.41
N ARG A 72 10.12 -1.93 -20.66
CA ARG A 72 8.90 -2.47 -21.27
C ARG A 72 8.36 -3.69 -20.53
N GLU A 73 9.23 -4.65 -20.20
CA GLU A 73 8.83 -5.83 -19.42
C GLU A 73 8.28 -5.42 -18.04
N LEU A 74 8.97 -4.50 -17.36
CA LEU A 74 8.54 -3.99 -16.05
C LEU A 74 7.19 -3.26 -16.10
N ARG A 75 6.92 -2.46 -17.15
CA ARG A 75 5.62 -1.78 -17.34
C ARG A 75 4.47 -2.75 -17.57
N SER A 76 4.75 -3.97 -18.04
CA SER A 76 3.71 -4.98 -18.29
C SER A 76 3.17 -5.66 -17.03
N ILE A 77 3.85 -5.48 -15.87
CA ILE A 77 3.46 -6.11 -14.60
C ILE A 77 2.31 -5.31 -13.98
N PRO A 78 1.08 -5.87 -13.93
CA PRO A 78 -0.08 -5.13 -13.45
C PRO A 78 -0.07 -5.01 -11.92
N ALA A 79 -0.63 -3.90 -11.43
CA ALA A 79 -1.01 -3.71 -10.04
C ALA A 79 -2.45 -3.21 -9.99
N VAL A 80 -3.13 -3.46 -8.88
CA VAL A 80 -4.51 -3.01 -8.64
C VAL A 80 -4.54 -2.00 -7.50
N SER A 81 -5.60 -1.20 -7.45
CA SER A 81 -5.83 -0.27 -6.36
C SER A 81 -6.83 -0.86 -5.37
N VAL A 82 -6.56 -0.67 -4.09
CA VAL A 82 -7.44 -1.09 -2.99
C VAL A 82 -7.63 0.10 -2.06
N ALA A 83 -8.87 0.46 -1.80
CA ALA A 83 -9.20 1.41 -0.74
C ALA A 83 -9.40 0.62 0.56
N VAL A 84 -8.68 1.03 1.60
CA VAL A 84 -8.80 0.47 2.94
C VAL A 84 -9.56 1.47 3.81
N VAL A 85 -10.78 1.11 4.20
CA VAL A 85 -11.65 1.96 5.02
C VAL A 85 -11.78 1.34 6.40
N ASN A 86 -11.25 2.04 7.40
CA ASN A 86 -11.33 1.61 8.80
C ASN A 86 -12.56 2.24 9.44
N LEU A 87 -13.42 1.41 10.03
CA LEU A 87 -14.64 1.81 10.72
C LEU A 87 -14.56 1.38 12.18
N GLN A 88 -15.07 2.22 13.07
CA GLN A 88 -15.16 1.89 14.50
C GLN A 88 -16.56 2.23 15.00
N TYR A 89 -17.19 1.28 15.67
CA TYR A 89 -18.54 1.40 16.22
C TYR A 89 -18.53 1.11 17.72
N GLN A 90 -19.18 1.96 18.50
CA GLN A 90 -19.35 1.75 19.95
C GLN A 90 -20.65 1.02 20.22
N GLY A 91 -20.66 0.14 21.23
CA GLY A 91 -21.88 -0.55 21.68
C GLY A 91 -22.51 -1.48 20.65
N VAL A 92 -21.72 -1.99 19.69
CA VAL A 92 -22.15 -2.95 18.68
C VAL A 92 -21.55 -4.32 18.98
N THR A 93 -22.33 -5.38 18.77
CA THR A 93 -21.85 -6.77 18.83
C THR A 93 -21.92 -7.35 17.42
N LEU A 94 -20.84 -8.00 16.99
CA LEU A 94 -20.80 -8.69 15.70
C LEU A 94 -21.75 -9.90 15.72
N PRO A 95 -22.43 -10.21 14.60
CA PRO A 95 -23.35 -11.34 14.53
C PRO A 95 -22.63 -12.68 14.68
N VAL A 96 -21.35 -12.74 14.28
CA VAL A 96 -20.47 -13.90 14.40
C VAL A 96 -19.07 -13.46 14.82
N THR A 97 -18.34 -14.34 15.49
CA THR A 97 -16.93 -14.14 15.85
C THR A 97 -16.04 -14.92 14.89
N GLY A 98 -15.04 -14.25 14.32
CA GLY A 98 -14.08 -14.82 13.39
C GLY A 98 -13.04 -13.79 12.98
N PHE A 99 -12.13 -14.16 12.09
CA PHE A 99 -11.15 -13.21 11.55
C PHE A 99 -11.80 -12.11 10.70
N GLY A 100 -12.89 -12.44 10.01
CA GLY A 100 -13.54 -11.63 9.00
C GLY A 100 -14.21 -12.51 7.96
N HIS A 101 -14.63 -11.92 6.85
CA HIS A 101 -15.17 -12.65 5.71
C HIS A 101 -14.66 -12.07 4.38
N LEU A 102 -14.73 -12.89 3.34
CA LEU A 102 -14.47 -12.51 1.96
C LEU A 102 -15.78 -12.42 1.20
N VAL A 103 -15.84 -11.53 0.22
CA VAL A 103 -17.01 -11.36 -0.64
C VAL A 103 -16.65 -11.80 -2.05
N PRO A 104 -17.30 -12.86 -2.60
CA PRO A 104 -17.10 -13.25 -3.98
C PRO A 104 -17.50 -12.14 -4.93
N SER A 105 -16.75 -11.96 -6.03
CA SER A 105 -17.06 -10.93 -7.02
C SER A 105 -18.44 -11.08 -7.70
N SER A 106 -19.05 -12.27 -7.63
CA SER A 106 -20.43 -12.51 -8.09
C SER A 106 -21.50 -11.89 -7.19
N GLU A 107 -21.19 -11.67 -5.91
CA GLU A 107 -22.06 -11.00 -4.95
C GLU A 107 -21.84 -9.48 -5.00
N ASP A 108 -20.57 -9.07 -4.91
CA ASP A 108 -20.19 -7.67 -5.06
C ASP A 108 -18.74 -7.52 -5.55
N ALA A 109 -18.58 -7.04 -6.78
CA ALA A 109 -17.26 -6.85 -7.36
C ALA A 109 -16.45 -5.70 -6.73
N SER A 110 -17.11 -4.75 -6.06
CA SER A 110 -16.49 -3.57 -5.46
C SER A 110 -15.96 -3.80 -4.04
N LEU A 111 -16.37 -4.89 -3.38
CA LEU A 111 -16.02 -5.25 -2.01
C LEU A 111 -15.23 -6.57 -2.01
N LEU A 112 -14.02 -6.55 -1.46
CA LEU A 112 -13.17 -7.74 -1.37
C LEU A 112 -13.47 -8.55 -0.11
N GLY A 113 -13.78 -7.86 0.98
CA GLY A 113 -14.01 -8.48 2.28
C GLY A 113 -13.89 -7.48 3.43
N ILE A 114 -14.19 -7.97 4.62
CA ILE A 114 -14.18 -7.20 5.87
C ILE A 114 -13.41 -8.00 6.92
N VAL A 115 -12.41 -7.37 7.54
CA VAL A 115 -11.66 -7.93 8.65
C VAL A 115 -12.27 -7.44 9.97
N TYR A 116 -12.40 -8.34 10.94
CA TYR A 116 -12.93 -8.06 12.27
C TYR A 116 -11.77 -7.78 13.23
N ASP A 117 -11.18 -6.60 13.14
CA ASP A 117 -9.90 -6.30 13.78
C ASP A 117 -9.93 -6.44 15.31
N SER A 118 -11.06 -6.11 15.94
CA SER A 118 -11.25 -6.24 17.39
C SER A 118 -11.33 -7.69 17.86
N VAL A 119 -11.71 -8.63 16.98
CA VAL A 119 -11.70 -10.06 17.31
C VAL A 119 -10.26 -10.58 17.32
N ALA A 120 -9.47 -10.22 16.31
CA ALA A 120 -8.10 -10.70 16.18
C ALA A 120 -7.13 -9.98 17.16
N PHE A 121 -7.33 -8.69 17.39
CA PHE A 121 -6.44 -7.85 18.18
C PHE A 121 -7.23 -6.88 19.09
N PRO A 122 -7.97 -7.39 20.10
CA PRO A 122 -8.79 -6.55 21.00
C PRO A 122 -7.97 -5.49 21.75
N GLN A 123 -6.69 -5.76 22.01
CA GLN A 123 -5.78 -4.80 22.66
C GLN A 123 -5.57 -3.49 21.89
N HIS A 124 -5.99 -3.41 20.62
CA HIS A 124 -5.90 -2.19 19.80
C HIS A 124 -7.18 -1.35 19.81
N ASP A 125 -8.23 -1.74 20.56
CA ASP A 125 -9.52 -1.03 20.60
C ASP A 125 -9.46 0.29 21.39
N GLY A 126 -8.33 0.57 22.04
CA GLY A 126 -8.12 1.74 22.89
C GLY A 126 -8.63 1.52 24.32
N ALA A 127 -8.43 2.52 25.18
CA ALA A 127 -8.83 2.46 26.59
C ALA A 127 -10.26 2.99 26.87
N GLY A 128 -11.08 3.10 25.81
CA GLY A 128 -12.41 3.71 25.85
C GLY A 128 -13.53 2.70 26.11
N ALA A 129 -14.76 3.10 25.78
CA ALA A 129 -15.92 2.21 25.79
C ALA A 129 -15.74 1.06 24.79
N ASP A 130 -16.37 -0.09 25.09
CA ASP A 130 -16.38 -1.26 24.22
C ASP A 130 -16.77 -0.88 22.79
N SER A 131 -15.86 -1.18 21.86
CA SER A 131 -16.01 -0.81 20.47
C SER A 131 -15.50 -1.92 19.56
N VAL A 132 -16.08 -1.99 18.37
CA VAL A 132 -15.69 -2.92 17.32
C VAL A 132 -15.06 -2.13 16.19
N ARG A 133 -13.84 -2.53 15.80
CA ARG A 133 -13.10 -2.03 14.65
C ARG A 133 -13.20 -3.02 13.50
N LEU A 134 -13.43 -2.47 12.32
CA LEU A 134 -13.56 -3.21 11.06
C LEU A 134 -12.68 -2.57 10.00
N THR A 135 -12.01 -3.40 9.22
CA THR A 135 -11.27 -2.96 8.03
C THR A 135 -11.99 -3.47 6.80
N VAL A 136 -12.61 -2.55 6.06
CA VAL A 136 -13.29 -2.82 4.79
C VAL A 136 -12.33 -2.61 3.63
N MET A 137 -12.17 -3.62 2.80
CA MET A 137 -11.28 -3.57 1.62
C MET A 137 -12.12 -3.45 0.35
N LEU A 138 -12.00 -2.33 -0.36
CA LEU A 138 -12.76 -2.03 -1.57
C LEU A 138 -11.87 -2.01 -2.82
N GLY A 139 -12.41 -2.48 -3.95
CA GLY A 139 -11.81 -2.37 -5.27
C GLY A 139 -11.09 -3.63 -5.75
N GLY A 140 -9.75 -3.61 -5.74
CA GLY A 140 -8.96 -4.64 -6.42
C GLY A 140 -9.03 -4.47 -7.95
N ALA A 141 -9.17 -5.57 -8.68
CA ALA A 141 -9.25 -5.53 -10.15
C ALA A 141 -10.42 -4.67 -10.67
N TRP A 142 -11.46 -4.49 -9.85
CA TRP A 142 -12.67 -3.75 -10.19
C TRP A 142 -12.64 -2.28 -9.78
N PHE A 143 -11.57 -1.81 -9.12
CA PHE A 143 -11.53 -0.45 -8.55
C PHE A 143 -11.87 0.62 -9.60
N GLY A 144 -11.21 0.57 -10.76
CA GLY A 144 -11.44 1.53 -11.85
C GLY A 144 -12.89 1.56 -12.31
N GLN A 145 -13.53 0.40 -12.43
CA GLN A 145 -14.93 0.28 -12.83
C GLN A 145 -15.89 0.75 -11.73
N SER A 146 -15.62 0.39 -10.47
CA SER A 146 -16.51 0.68 -9.35
C SER A 146 -16.40 2.11 -8.83
N PHE A 147 -15.20 2.68 -8.86
CA PHE A 147 -14.87 3.94 -8.17
C PHE A 147 -14.24 4.99 -9.08
N GLY A 148 -13.79 4.62 -10.28
CA GLY A 148 -13.05 5.50 -11.18
C GLY A 148 -11.57 5.55 -10.85
N ASP A 149 -10.94 6.69 -11.14
CA ASP A 149 -9.51 6.87 -10.92
C ASP A 149 -9.16 6.93 -9.41
N PRO A 150 -8.28 6.04 -8.90
CA PRO A 150 -7.83 6.04 -7.52
C PRO A 150 -7.21 7.35 -7.03
N ALA A 151 -6.65 8.16 -7.93
CA ALA A 151 -6.03 9.43 -7.57
C ALA A 151 -7.06 10.55 -7.33
N SER A 152 -8.29 10.41 -7.83
CA SER A 152 -9.31 11.47 -7.81
C SER A 152 -10.63 11.07 -7.13
N VAL A 153 -10.82 9.78 -6.82
CA VAL A 153 -12.01 9.32 -6.07
C VAL A 153 -12.12 10.02 -4.71
N SER A 154 -13.33 10.47 -4.36
CA SER A 154 -13.55 11.14 -3.09
C SER A 154 -13.51 10.15 -1.92
N PRO A 155 -12.87 10.51 -0.79
CA PRO A 155 -12.91 9.69 0.43
C PRO A 155 -14.33 9.45 0.94
N SER A 156 -15.25 10.42 0.77
CA SER A 156 -16.65 10.28 1.19
C SER A 156 -17.37 9.15 0.45
N ARG A 157 -17.15 9.01 -0.87
CA ARG A 157 -17.74 7.93 -1.67
C ARG A 157 -17.28 6.56 -1.19
N LEU A 158 -15.99 6.42 -0.89
CA LEU A 158 -15.43 5.18 -0.37
C LEU A 158 -15.97 4.86 1.03
N LEU A 159 -16.10 5.87 1.88
CA LEU A 159 -16.67 5.74 3.22
C LEU A 159 -18.14 5.32 3.17
N GLU A 160 -18.96 5.98 2.34
CA GLU A 160 -20.38 5.66 2.16
C GLU A 160 -20.55 4.21 1.69
N ARG A 161 -19.75 3.78 0.69
CA ARG A 161 -19.76 2.40 0.21
C ARG A 161 -19.39 1.41 1.32
N ALA A 162 -18.34 1.69 2.10
CA ALA A 162 -17.92 0.82 3.20
C ALA A 162 -18.96 0.74 4.32
N GLN A 163 -19.61 1.86 4.65
CA GLN A 163 -20.69 1.88 5.63
C GLN A 163 -21.91 1.10 5.18
N ALA A 164 -22.26 1.14 3.89
CA ALA A 164 -23.31 0.30 3.33
C ALA A 164 -22.94 -1.19 3.41
N ALA A 165 -21.70 -1.55 3.04
CA ALA A 165 -21.19 -2.93 3.11
C ALA A 165 -21.34 -3.57 4.49
N VAL A 166 -21.13 -2.81 5.56
CA VAL A 166 -21.24 -3.32 6.94
C VAL A 166 -22.69 -3.44 7.42
N ARG A 167 -23.64 -2.69 6.83
CA ARG A 167 -25.06 -2.72 7.23
C ARG A 167 -25.85 -3.81 6.51
N ASP A 168 -25.48 -4.12 5.27
CA ASP A 168 -26.22 -5.02 4.38
C ASP A 168 -25.85 -6.52 4.59
N GLN A 169 -24.96 -6.81 5.56
CA GLN A 169 -24.43 -8.14 5.90
C GLN A 169 -24.88 -8.56 7.31
#